data_AF-A0A8T3MFV0-F1
#
_entry.id   AF-A0A8T3MFV0-F1
#
_cell.length_a   1.000
_cell.length_b   1.000
_cell.length_c   1.000
_cell.angle_alpha   90.00
_cell.angle_beta   90.00
_cell.angle_gamma   90.00
#
_symmetry.space_group_name_H-M   'P 1'
#
loop_
_entity.id
_entity.type
_entity.pdbx_description
1 polymer ?
#
loop_
_entity_poly.entity_id
_entity_poly.type
_entity_poly.pdbx_seq_one_letter_code
_entity_poly.pdbx_strand_id
1 'polypeptide(L)'
;MRRTVISLAAVALSLGLAQTPAAACAGLIGSNGAVNLGRTTTLAAYHDGVEHYVTAFQFLGGGGQFGTLIPLPGIPSDVQKGGAWTLQRLIRETEPVALRSSVAALAAPAPARAEVLLEKRIDALDITVLKGGSHDVSVWATDRGFRLSPDAPEVLEFYAKRSPIFLAAVFDGDAAKERGQRVGDGTPVHITIPTANPWVPLRILALGKQAADQVNADVFLLTDRTPNLLPGPRAGLGLLHSAAATDLLLNDLRADEGMAWVPRNAWLTKLRVDARAADLTYDLAVDASGSGMPSRVAAGFDAPAAPVAPLDAPPPWAPVTLATALLGVTVGLLLARSRS
;
A
#
# COMPACT_ATOMS: atom_id res chain seq x y z
N MET A 1 -7.97 50.27 -57.41
CA MET A 1 -8.49 49.26 -56.46
C MET A 1 -7.38 48.27 -56.13
N ARG A 2 -7.29 47.74 -54.89
CA ARG A 2 -6.24 46.78 -54.47
C ARG A 2 -6.78 45.35 -54.58
N ARG A 3 -6.09 44.45 -55.28
CA ARG A 3 -6.18 42.99 -55.10
C ARG A 3 -4.78 42.39 -55.21
N THR A 4 -4.22 42.03 -54.07
CA THR A 4 -2.85 41.52 -53.92
C THR A 4 -2.80 40.01 -54.11
N VAL A 5 -1.83 39.54 -54.91
CA VAL A 5 -1.47 38.12 -55.01
C VAL A 5 -0.59 37.75 -53.82
N ILE A 6 -1.10 36.92 -52.90
CA ILE A 6 -0.29 36.14 -51.96
C ILE A 6 -0.97 34.77 -51.79
N SER A 7 -0.23 33.68 -51.96
CA SER A 7 -0.63 32.32 -51.60
C SER A 7 0.62 31.46 -51.41
N LEU A 8 0.54 30.51 -50.47
CA LEU A 8 1.61 29.58 -50.05
C LEU A 8 2.92 30.24 -49.53
N ALA A 9 2.99 30.43 -48.21
CA ALA A 9 4.24 30.42 -47.45
C ALA A 9 4.03 29.86 -46.04
N ALA A 10 4.82 28.86 -45.67
CA ALA A 10 5.12 28.35 -44.32
C ALA A 10 3.97 28.28 -43.25
N VAL A 11 3.34 27.11 -43.12
CA VAL A 11 2.74 26.67 -41.84
C VAL A 11 3.88 26.23 -40.92
N ALA A 12 4.31 27.09 -39.97
CA ALA A 12 5.39 26.75 -39.02
C ALA A 12 5.47 27.65 -37.76
N LEU A 13 4.37 27.85 -36.98
CA LEU A 13 4.50 28.53 -35.67
C LEU A 13 3.47 28.11 -34.58
N SER A 14 3.08 26.84 -34.55
CA SER A 14 2.48 26.27 -33.33
C SER A 14 3.59 25.91 -32.33
N LEU A 15 4.04 26.88 -31.53
CA LEU A 15 5.03 26.64 -30.46
C LEU A 15 4.51 25.57 -29.50
N GLY A 16 5.37 24.60 -29.18
CA GLY A 16 4.98 23.40 -28.46
C GLY A 16 4.68 23.67 -26.98
N LEU A 17 3.41 23.45 -26.58
CA LEU A 17 3.13 22.94 -25.24
C LEU A 17 3.64 21.50 -25.17
N ALA A 18 4.94 21.34 -24.91
CA ALA A 18 5.54 20.05 -24.62
C ALA A 18 4.98 19.55 -23.28
N GLN A 19 3.88 18.80 -23.33
CA GLN A 19 3.35 18.10 -22.17
C GLN A 19 4.39 17.05 -21.75
N THR A 20 5.16 17.36 -20.70
CA THR A 20 6.07 16.39 -20.09
C THR A 20 5.24 15.19 -19.64
N PRO A 21 5.59 13.95 -20.04
CA PRO A 21 4.82 12.78 -19.65
C PRO A 21 4.76 12.69 -18.13
N ALA A 22 3.55 12.65 -17.57
CA ALA A 22 3.34 12.58 -16.13
C ALA A 22 4.00 11.29 -15.59
N ALA A 23 5.03 11.46 -14.77
CA ALA A 23 5.93 10.40 -14.38
C ALA A 23 5.56 9.91 -12.97
N ALA A 24 4.84 8.79 -12.91
CA ALA A 24 3.79 8.58 -11.92
C ALA A 24 4.14 7.44 -10.94
N CYS A 25 5.09 7.70 -10.03
CA CYS A 25 5.75 6.69 -9.19
C CYS A 25 5.09 6.54 -7.80
N ALA A 26 4.48 5.39 -7.52
CA ALA A 26 3.96 5.08 -6.19
C ALA A 26 5.10 4.78 -5.18
N GLY A 27 5.69 5.84 -4.65
CA GLY A 27 6.41 5.86 -3.37
C GLY A 27 7.78 5.18 -3.34
N LEU A 28 8.79 5.77 -4.01
CA LEU A 28 10.23 5.87 -3.67
C LEU A 28 11.02 6.22 -4.95
N ILE A 29 11.29 7.50 -5.19
CA ILE A 29 11.86 7.97 -6.47
C ILE A 29 13.37 7.70 -6.51
N GLY A 30 13.78 6.85 -7.46
CA GLY A 30 15.18 6.65 -7.83
C GLY A 30 15.83 7.94 -8.33
N SER A 31 17.09 8.13 -7.97
CA SER A 31 17.71 9.47 -7.90
C SER A 31 18.18 10.06 -9.23
N ASN A 32 18.06 9.32 -10.34
CA ASN A 32 18.13 9.83 -11.71
C ASN A 32 16.75 9.79 -12.42
N GLY A 33 15.64 9.62 -11.70
CA GLY A 33 14.31 9.94 -12.22
C GLY A 33 13.23 8.88 -12.01
N ALA A 34 12.04 9.26 -12.44
CA ALA A 34 10.78 8.60 -12.16
C ALA A 34 10.59 7.26 -12.92
N VAL A 35 10.24 6.21 -12.17
CA VAL A 35 9.90 4.87 -12.67
C VAL A 35 8.38 4.72 -12.80
N ASN A 36 7.88 4.68 -14.03
CA ASN A 36 6.45 4.54 -14.32
C ASN A 36 5.95 3.11 -14.05
N LEU A 37 5.33 2.89 -12.89
CA LEU A 37 4.55 1.68 -12.64
C LEU A 37 3.41 1.55 -13.68
N GLY A 38 3.35 0.40 -14.34
CA GLY A 38 2.22 0.03 -15.20
C GLY A 38 0.95 -0.28 -14.39
N ARG A 39 -0.01 -1.00 -15.00
CA ARG A 39 -1.16 -1.49 -14.23
C ARG A 39 -0.69 -2.49 -13.16
N THR A 40 -0.82 -2.11 -11.90
CA THR A 40 -0.62 -3.01 -10.76
C THR A 40 -1.70 -4.09 -10.76
N THR A 41 -1.30 -5.33 -10.51
CA THR A 41 -2.23 -6.44 -10.24
C THR A 41 -1.89 -7.04 -8.88
N THR A 42 -2.88 -7.14 -8.01
CA THR A 42 -2.74 -7.63 -6.63
C THR A 42 -3.75 -8.72 -6.35
N LEU A 43 -3.35 -9.76 -5.63
CA LEU A 43 -4.24 -10.69 -4.93
C LEU A 43 -4.13 -10.41 -3.42
N ALA A 44 -5.25 -10.06 -2.78
CA ALA A 44 -5.38 -10.08 -1.32
C ALA A 44 -6.32 -11.24 -0.95
N ALA A 45 -5.73 -12.41 -0.74
CA ALA A 45 -6.47 -13.60 -0.33
C ALA A 45 -6.54 -13.69 1.21
N TYR A 46 -7.56 -14.35 1.74
CA TYR A 46 -7.70 -14.54 3.20
C TYR A 46 -8.36 -15.88 3.52
N HIS A 47 -7.69 -16.63 4.39
CA HIS A 47 -8.06 -17.98 4.83
C HIS A 47 -7.59 -18.19 6.27
N ASP A 48 -8.40 -18.84 7.12
CA ASP A 48 -8.02 -19.30 8.47
C ASP A 48 -7.30 -18.25 9.39
N GLY A 49 -7.65 -16.97 9.28
CA GLY A 49 -7.05 -15.89 10.07
C GLY A 49 -5.76 -15.28 9.50
N VAL A 50 -5.43 -15.61 8.25
CA VAL A 50 -4.20 -15.19 7.57
C VAL A 50 -4.55 -14.51 6.25
N GLU A 51 -4.03 -13.30 6.05
CA GLU A 51 -3.98 -12.65 4.75
C GLU A 51 -2.75 -13.12 3.97
N HIS A 52 -2.99 -13.55 2.73
CA HIS A 52 -1.98 -13.92 1.76
C HIS A 52 -2.00 -12.88 0.64
N TYR A 53 -1.17 -11.85 0.80
CA TYR A 53 -1.06 -10.73 -0.14
C TYR A 53 0.02 -11.04 -1.18
N VAL A 54 -0.37 -11.19 -2.45
CA VAL A 54 0.54 -11.45 -3.57
C VAL A 54 0.50 -10.29 -4.55
N THR A 55 1.65 -9.69 -4.81
CA THR A 55 1.84 -8.58 -5.75
C THR A 55 3.06 -8.83 -6.63
N ALA A 56 3.05 -8.32 -7.86
CA ALA A 56 4.17 -8.46 -8.79
C ALA A 56 4.84 -7.11 -9.07
N PHE A 57 6.11 -7.00 -8.69
CA PHE A 57 6.94 -5.85 -9.02
C PHE A 57 7.51 -6.06 -10.43
N GLN A 58 7.07 -5.25 -11.38
CA GLN A 58 7.52 -5.34 -12.78
C GLN A 58 8.91 -4.72 -12.92
N PHE A 59 9.86 -5.46 -13.48
CA PHE A 59 11.12 -4.87 -13.94
C PHE A 59 10.82 -4.01 -15.17
N LEU A 60 11.06 -2.70 -15.06
CA LEU A 60 10.81 -1.74 -16.13
C LEU A 60 12.09 -1.42 -16.93
N GLY A 61 13.22 -2.05 -16.57
CA GLY A 61 14.53 -1.88 -17.22
C GLY A 61 15.49 -0.99 -16.42
N GLY A 62 16.50 -0.47 -17.12
CA GLY A 62 17.39 0.56 -16.61
C GLY A 62 18.64 -0.02 -15.94
N GLY A 63 19.43 0.86 -15.32
CA GLY A 63 20.45 0.47 -14.36
C GLY A 63 20.22 1.25 -13.08
N GLY A 64 20.39 0.60 -11.93
CA GLY A 64 20.22 1.24 -10.63
C GLY A 64 19.13 0.69 -9.72
N GLN A 65 19.05 1.29 -8.54
CA GLN A 65 18.02 1.03 -7.54
C GLN A 65 16.83 1.99 -7.62
N PHE A 66 15.63 1.42 -7.54
CA PHE A 66 14.36 2.11 -7.35
C PHE A 66 13.53 1.31 -6.35
N GLY A 67 12.61 1.96 -5.64
CA GLY A 67 11.82 1.31 -4.58
C GLY A 67 10.31 1.44 -4.77
N THR A 68 9.56 0.70 -3.96
CA THR A 68 8.18 1.03 -3.63
C THR A 68 7.85 0.63 -2.20
N LEU A 69 7.00 1.43 -1.52
CA LEU A 69 6.52 1.18 -0.16
C LEU A 69 5.10 0.61 -0.19
N ILE A 70 4.91 -0.57 0.42
CA ILE A 70 3.61 -1.19 0.65
C ILE A 70 3.27 -1.12 2.14
N PRO A 71 2.24 -0.37 2.54
CA PRO A 71 1.71 -0.38 3.90
C PRO A 71 1.00 -1.71 4.22
N LEU A 72 1.44 -2.39 5.27
CA LEU A 72 0.90 -3.69 5.69
C LEU A 72 -0.06 -3.53 6.88
N PRO A 73 -1.19 -4.28 6.93
CA PRO A 73 -2.12 -4.21 8.05
C PRO A 73 -1.56 -4.78 9.37
N GLY A 74 -0.46 -5.54 9.30
CA GLY A 74 0.21 -6.14 10.45
C GLY A 74 1.65 -6.56 10.12
N ILE A 75 2.34 -7.14 11.10
CA ILE A 75 3.68 -7.70 10.90
C ILE A 75 3.56 -9.01 10.12
N PRO A 76 4.25 -9.18 8.97
CA PRO A 76 4.20 -10.43 8.22
C PRO A 76 4.94 -11.55 8.99
N SER A 77 4.38 -12.76 8.97
CA SER A 77 5.01 -13.97 9.50
C SER A 77 5.99 -14.61 8.53
N ASP A 78 5.80 -14.41 7.22
CA ASP A 78 6.79 -14.68 6.17
C ASP A 78 6.60 -13.72 4.99
N VAL A 79 7.68 -13.53 4.24
CA VAL A 79 7.71 -12.82 2.96
C VAL A 79 8.55 -13.64 2.00
N GLN A 80 7.98 -14.19 0.93
CA GLN A 80 8.63 -15.11 0.02
C GLN A 80 8.30 -14.81 -1.44
N LYS A 81 8.90 -15.56 -2.37
CA LYS A 81 8.51 -15.53 -3.78
C LYS A 81 7.06 -16.00 -3.90
N GLY A 82 6.23 -15.23 -4.60
CA GLY A 82 4.86 -15.61 -4.89
C GLY A 82 4.74 -16.48 -6.13
N GLY A 83 3.55 -17.02 -6.37
CA GLY A 83 3.25 -17.82 -7.55
C GLY A 83 3.68 -17.15 -8.86
N ALA A 84 4.42 -17.90 -9.68
CA ALA A 84 5.04 -17.43 -10.92
C ALA A 84 4.02 -17.05 -12.00
N TRP A 85 2.79 -17.58 -11.92
CA TRP A 85 1.73 -17.38 -12.92
C TRP A 85 0.32 -17.17 -12.32
N THR A 86 0.19 -17.17 -11.00
CA THR A 86 -1.04 -16.96 -10.20
C THR A 86 -1.85 -15.74 -10.64
N LEU A 87 -1.22 -14.57 -10.72
CA LEU A 87 -1.93 -13.32 -11.09
C LEU A 87 -2.40 -13.37 -12.54
N GLN A 88 -1.61 -13.98 -13.42
CA GLN A 88 -1.91 -14.20 -14.83
C GLN A 88 -3.04 -15.22 -15.00
N ARG A 89 -3.18 -16.21 -14.10
CA ARG A 89 -4.28 -17.17 -14.08
C ARG A 89 -5.59 -16.55 -13.59
N LEU A 90 -5.52 -15.67 -12.59
CA LEU A 90 -6.65 -14.88 -12.10
C LEU A 90 -7.16 -13.88 -13.17
N ILE A 91 -6.25 -13.24 -13.91
CA ILE A 91 -6.60 -12.45 -15.11
C ILE A 91 -7.33 -13.34 -16.13
N ARG A 92 -6.81 -14.53 -16.47
CA ARG A 92 -7.45 -15.44 -17.45
C ARG A 92 -8.83 -15.96 -17.01
N GLU A 93 -9.09 -16.14 -15.72
CA GLU A 93 -10.43 -16.54 -15.22
C GLU A 93 -11.47 -15.42 -15.39
N THR A 94 -11.02 -14.16 -15.29
CA THR A 94 -11.90 -13.00 -15.10
C THR A 94 -11.94 -12.02 -16.27
N GLU A 95 -11.18 -12.27 -17.34
CA GLU A 95 -11.22 -11.48 -18.57
C GLU A 95 -11.70 -12.36 -19.72
N PRO A 96 -12.88 -12.08 -20.31
CA PRO A 96 -13.31 -12.77 -21.51
C PRO A 96 -12.30 -12.51 -22.64
N VAL A 97 -11.82 -13.57 -23.29
CA VAL A 97 -10.66 -13.52 -24.19
C VAL A 97 -10.94 -12.66 -25.43
N ALA A 98 -10.48 -11.41 -25.40
CA ALA A 98 -10.49 -10.47 -26.51
C ALA A 98 -9.05 -10.05 -26.85
N LEU A 99 -8.48 -10.58 -27.93
CA LEU A 99 -7.07 -10.40 -28.29
C LEU A 99 -6.71 -8.93 -28.65
N ARG A 100 -5.73 -8.31 -27.95
CA ARG A 100 -5.00 -7.05 -28.29
C ARG A 100 -3.70 -6.91 -27.44
N SER A 101 -2.74 -6.06 -27.84
CA SER A 101 -1.34 -6.04 -27.30
C SER A 101 -0.46 -4.80 -27.63
N SER A 102 0.33 -4.23 -26.69
CA SER A 102 1.48 -3.27 -26.87
C SER A 102 2.24 -2.88 -25.54
N VAL A 103 3.45 -2.23 -25.56
CA VAL A 103 4.45 -2.12 -24.42
C VAL A 103 5.32 -0.79 -24.37
N ALA A 104 5.92 -0.35 -23.20
CA ALA A 104 6.73 0.91 -22.97
C ALA A 104 7.82 0.91 -21.80
N ALA A 105 8.54 2.04 -21.49
CA ALA A 105 9.75 2.23 -20.56
C ALA A 105 10.03 3.76 -20.15
N LEU A 106 11.03 4.32 -19.36
CA LEU A 106 12.17 3.93 -18.44
C LEU A 106 12.83 5.12 -17.58
N ALA A 107 13.68 4.88 -16.50
CA ALA A 107 14.62 5.82 -15.75
C ALA A 107 15.69 5.16 -14.76
N ALA A 108 16.27 5.83 -13.69
CA ALA A 108 17.57 5.47 -12.97
C ALA A 108 17.85 6.04 -11.46
N PRO A 109 19.04 5.87 -10.74
CA PRO A 109 19.22 5.87 -9.22
C PRO A 109 20.27 6.82 -8.48
N ALA A 110 20.45 6.75 -7.11
CA ALA A 110 21.68 6.98 -6.24
C ALA A 110 21.42 6.88 -4.65
N PRO A 111 22.27 6.24 -3.77
CA PRO A 111 22.04 5.76 -2.33
C PRO A 111 22.59 6.65 -1.13
N ALA A 112 22.61 6.40 0.23
CA ALA A 112 21.97 5.56 1.34
C ALA A 112 22.46 6.02 2.80
N ARG A 113 22.22 5.49 4.05
CA ARG A 113 21.73 4.21 4.71
C ARG A 113 21.13 4.38 6.19
N ALA A 114 19.87 4.00 6.56
CA ALA A 114 19.29 3.95 7.97
C ALA A 114 18.58 2.60 8.43
N GLU A 115 17.75 2.55 9.50
CA GLU A 115 17.38 1.34 10.35
C GLU A 115 16.21 0.40 9.87
N VAL A 116 16.15 -0.86 10.33
CA VAL A 116 15.43 -2.02 9.69
C VAL A 116 14.88 -3.07 10.69
N LEU A 117 13.81 -3.83 10.36
CA LEU A 117 13.36 -5.04 11.10
C LEU A 117 13.69 -6.40 10.46
N LEU A 118 13.43 -6.58 9.15
CA LEU A 118 13.67 -7.83 8.41
C LEU A 118 14.21 -7.49 7.02
N GLU A 119 15.21 -8.23 6.53
CA GLU A 119 15.85 -8.01 5.22
C GLU A 119 16.00 -9.37 4.50
N LYS A 120 15.49 -9.50 3.26
CA LYS A 120 15.49 -10.76 2.47
C LYS A 120 15.53 -10.45 0.97
N ARG A 121 16.48 -11.04 0.23
CA ARG A 121 16.56 -10.91 -1.24
C ARG A 121 15.64 -11.92 -1.93
N ILE A 122 14.82 -11.48 -2.88
CA ILE A 122 13.90 -12.30 -3.69
C ILE A 122 14.18 -11.99 -5.17
N ASP A 123 14.81 -12.92 -5.86
CA ASP A 123 15.32 -12.75 -7.23
C ASP A 123 16.21 -11.51 -7.42
N ALA A 124 15.65 -10.37 -7.84
CA ALA A 124 16.35 -9.08 -8.00
C ALA A 124 15.79 -7.98 -7.07
N LEU A 125 14.99 -8.34 -6.06
CA LEU A 125 14.44 -7.43 -5.06
C LEU A 125 15.14 -7.62 -3.72
N ASP A 126 15.62 -6.54 -3.13
CA ASP A 126 15.88 -6.45 -1.69
C ASP A 126 14.59 -6.03 -0.97
N ILE A 127 13.98 -6.98 -0.27
CA ILE A 127 12.78 -6.74 0.53
C ILE A 127 13.19 -6.40 1.95
N THR A 128 12.74 -5.24 2.42
CA THR A 128 12.95 -4.76 3.78
C THR A 128 11.60 -4.53 4.47
N VAL A 129 11.32 -5.18 5.60
CA VAL A 129 10.19 -4.81 6.46
C VAL A 129 10.66 -3.78 7.49
N LEU A 130 9.87 -2.72 7.63
CA LEU A 130 10.07 -1.58 8.50
C LEU A 130 8.92 -1.47 9.50
N LYS A 131 9.22 -0.96 10.69
CA LYS A 131 8.23 -0.54 11.68
C LYS A 131 8.60 0.86 12.15
N GLY A 132 7.70 1.82 11.97
CA GLY A 132 7.94 3.20 12.36
C GLY A 132 6.77 4.12 11.99
N GLY A 133 6.89 5.37 12.41
CA GLY A 133 6.05 6.46 11.95
C GLY A 133 6.35 6.88 10.52
N SER A 134 5.54 7.80 9.99
CA SER A 134 5.79 8.46 8.70
C SER A 134 7.19 9.08 8.61
N HIS A 135 7.64 9.69 9.70
CA HIS A 135 8.98 10.28 9.82
C HIS A 135 10.08 9.23 9.69
N ASP A 136 10.03 8.14 10.44
CA ASP A 136 11.08 7.11 10.47
C ASP A 136 11.27 6.45 9.10
N VAL A 137 10.16 6.16 8.41
CA VAL A 137 10.16 5.64 7.03
C VAL A 137 10.65 6.69 6.03
N SER A 138 10.38 7.98 6.27
CA SER A 138 10.86 9.08 5.41
C SER A 138 12.36 9.38 5.58
N VAL A 139 12.87 9.23 6.81
CA VAL A 139 14.30 9.22 7.12
C VAL A 139 14.93 8.04 6.40
N TRP A 140 14.46 6.80 6.63
CA TRP A 140 14.95 5.59 5.94
C TRP A 140 14.93 5.70 4.41
N ALA A 141 13.91 6.32 3.83
CA ALA A 141 13.79 6.54 2.38
C ALA A 141 14.88 7.47 1.85
N THR A 142 15.01 8.64 2.48
CA THR A 142 16.07 9.62 2.18
C THR A 142 17.44 8.99 2.37
N ASP A 143 17.59 8.22 3.45
CA ASP A 143 18.74 7.39 3.79
C ASP A 143 18.73 6.02 3.08
N ARG A 144 18.05 5.85 1.96
CA ARG A 144 18.45 4.88 0.91
C ARG A 144 18.69 5.60 -0.42
N GLY A 145 18.82 6.94 -0.34
CA GLY A 145 19.00 7.86 -1.45
C GLY A 145 17.74 8.13 -2.27
N PHE A 146 16.62 7.49 -1.92
CA PHE A 146 15.35 7.71 -2.59
C PHE A 146 14.79 9.08 -2.22
N ARG A 147 14.33 9.82 -3.23
CA ARG A 147 13.52 11.01 -2.97
C ARG A 147 12.07 10.60 -2.74
N LEU A 148 11.48 11.14 -1.68
CA LEU A 148 10.04 11.12 -1.51
C LEU A 148 9.38 12.24 -2.33
N SER A 149 8.14 12.01 -2.74
CA SER A 149 7.30 13.03 -3.36
C SER A 149 6.70 13.97 -2.29
N PRO A 150 6.25 15.19 -2.65
CA PRO A 150 5.81 16.19 -1.66
C PRO A 150 4.58 15.78 -0.82
N ASP A 151 3.77 14.86 -1.34
CA ASP A 151 2.60 14.27 -0.70
C ASP A 151 2.94 13.10 0.24
N ALA A 152 4.13 12.50 0.11
CA ALA A 152 4.51 11.30 0.85
C ALA A 152 4.42 11.41 2.38
N PRO A 153 4.81 12.52 3.04
CA PRO A 153 4.69 12.63 4.49
C PRO A 153 3.23 12.50 4.98
N GLU A 154 2.27 13.05 4.22
CA GLU A 154 0.84 12.97 4.57
C GLU A 154 0.30 11.56 4.31
N VAL A 155 0.63 10.97 3.15
CA VAL A 155 0.17 9.62 2.79
C VAL A 155 0.75 8.57 3.74
N LEU A 156 2.05 8.64 4.05
CA LEU A 156 2.70 7.73 5.01
C LEU A 156 2.14 7.91 6.43
N GLU A 157 1.75 9.12 6.83
CA GLU A 157 1.13 9.39 8.13
C GLU A 157 -0.30 8.83 8.24
N PHE A 158 -1.06 8.88 7.14
CA PHE A 158 -2.36 8.22 7.01
C PHE A 158 -2.28 6.69 7.15
N TYR A 159 -1.15 6.08 6.76
CA TYR A 159 -0.90 4.65 7.02
C TYR A 159 -0.37 4.41 8.44
N ALA A 160 0.69 5.11 8.86
CA ALA A 160 1.40 4.88 10.12
C ALA A 160 0.48 4.93 11.35
N LYS A 161 -0.53 5.82 11.33
CA LYS A 161 -1.58 5.88 12.36
C LYS A 161 -2.37 4.57 12.51
N ARG A 162 -2.65 3.87 11.41
CA ARG A 162 -3.51 2.67 11.35
C ARG A 162 -2.69 1.38 11.46
N SER A 163 -1.51 1.35 10.86
CA SER A 163 -0.47 0.34 11.05
C SER A 163 0.91 0.99 10.82
N PRO A 164 1.86 0.86 11.77
CA PRO A 164 3.22 1.37 11.60
C PRO A 164 4.10 0.47 10.73
N ILE A 165 3.54 -0.55 10.06
CA ILE A 165 4.30 -1.56 9.32
C ILE A 165 4.30 -1.23 7.82
N PHE A 166 5.50 -1.16 7.25
CA PHE A 166 5.73 -0.93 5.83
C PHE A 166 6.70 -1.95 5.28
N LEU A 167 6.44 -2.46 4.09
CA LEU A 167 7.40 -3.24 3.31
C LEU A 167 7.97 -2.34 2.22
N ALA A 168 9.28 -2.13 2.25
CA ALA A 168 10.03 -1.53 1.15
C ALA A 168 10.56 -2.65 0.24
N ALA A 169 10.15 -2.64 -1.02
CA ALA A 169 10.73 -3.50 -2.05
C ALA A 169 11.68 -2.64 -2.90
N VAL A 170 12.99 -2.87 -2.77
CA VAL A 170 14.03 -2.17 -3.54
C VAL A 170 14.50 -3.08 -4.67
N PHE A 171 14.42 -2.62 -5.91
CA PHE A 171 14.89 -3.37 -7.07
C PHE A 171 16.38 -3.15 -7.31
N ASP A 172 17.10 -4.22 -7.65
CA ASP A 172 18.52 -4.21 -8.01
C ASP A 172 18.68 -4.33 -9.53
N GLY A 173 18.81 -3.18 -10.19
CA GLY A 173 18.93 -3.07 -11.64
C GLY A 173 20.19 -3.68 -12.26
N ASP A 174 21.17 -4.12 -11.46
CA ASP A 174 22.37 -4.80 -11.98
C ASP A 174 22.27 -6.32 -11.78
N ALA A 175 21.81 -6.80 -10.61
CA ALA A 175 21.46 -8.21 -10.41
C ALA A 175 20.38 -8.69 -11.41
N ALA A 176 19.44 -7.82 -11.80
CA ALA A 176 18.45 -8.12 -12.84
C ALA A 176 19.07 -8.40 -14.22
N LYS A 177 20.15 -7.67 -14.58
CA LYS A 177 20.86 -7.85 -15.87
C LYS A 177 21.65 -9.16 -15.88
N GLU A 178 22.35 -9.46 -14.79
CA GLU A 178 23.08 -10.74 -14.63
C GLU A 178 22.14 -11.94 -14.75
N ARG A 179 20.90 -11.79 -14.28
CA ARG A 179 19.82 -12.79 -14.39
C ARG A 179 19.08 -12.77 -15.73
N GLY A 180 19.41 -11.86 -16.65
CA GLY A 180 18.76 -11.74 -17.95
C GLY A 180 17.28 -11.34 -17.91
N GLN A 181 16.81 -10.70 -16.83
CA GLN A 181 15.42 -10.23 -16.72
C GLN A 181 15.11 -9.18 -17.79
N ARG A 182 13.90 -9.24 -18.35
CA ARG A 182 13.44 -8.36 -19.42
C ARG A 182 12.43 -7.34 -18.92
N VAL A 183 12.29 -6.25 -19.66
CA VAL A 183 11.27 -5.23 -19.38
C VAL A 183 9.87 -5.87 -19.47
N GLY A 184 9.11 -5.78 -18.38
CA GLY A 184 7.81 -6.43 -18.21
C GLY A 184 7.85 -7.76 -17.44
N ASP A 185 9.02 -8.34 -17.18
CA ASP A 185 9.13 -9.51 -16.31
C ASP A 185 8.79 -9.09 -14.86
N GLY A 186 7.75 -9.69 -14.28
CA GLY A 186 7.33 -9.44 -12.91
C GLY A 186 8.03 -10.38 -11.94
N THR A 187 8.55 -9.85 -10.83
CA THR A 187 8.93 -10.66 -9.66
C THR A 187 7.75 -10.68 -8.68
N PRO A 188 6.98 -11.78 -8.59
CA PRO A 188 5.90 -11.92 -7.61
C PRO A 188 6.47 -12.10 -6.21
N VAL A 189 5.92 -11.37 -5.25
CA VAL A 189 6.21 -11.52 -3.82
C VAL A 189 4.91 -11.85 -3.11
N HIS A 190 4.94 -12.93 -2.32
CA HIS A 190 3.86 -13.35 -1.43
C HIS A 190 4.24 -12.98 0.00
N ILE A 191 3.36 -12.19 0.63
CA ILE A 191 3.46 -11.71 2.00
C ILE A 191 2.37 -12.43 2.80
N THR A 192 2.75 -13.09 3.89
CA THR A 192 1.82 -13.84 4.77
C THR A 192 1.65 -13.07 6.07
N ILE A 193 0.42 -12.64 6.39
CA ILE A 193 0.13 -11.71 7.49
C ILE A 193 -1.03 -12.25 8.34
N PRO A 194 -0.80 -12.68 9.60
CA PRO A 194 -1.89 -12.96 10.53
C PRO A 194 -2.72 -11.69 10.79
N THR A 195 -4.02 -11.71 10.51
CA THR A 195 -4.92 -10.55 10.65
C THR A 195 -6.36 -10.98 10.94
N ALA A 196 -7.16 -10.11 11.55
CA ALA A 196 -8.58 -10.37 11.81
C ALA A 196 -9.47 -10.27 10.55
N ASN A 197 -9.03 -9.49 9.56
CA ASN A 197 -9.65 -9.29 8.24
C ASN A 197 -8.62 -8.56 7.34
N PRO A 198 -8.64 -8.78 6.00
CA PRO A 198 -7.64 -8.18 5.12
C PRO A 198 -7.95 -6.71 4.75
N TRP A 199 -6.93 -5.97 4.36
CA TRP A 199 -7.07 -4.66 3.69
C TRP A 199 -6.39 -4.65 2.32
N VAL A 200 -6.71 -3.68 1.48
CA VAL A 200 -5.88 -3.37 0.30
C VAL A 200 -5.54 -1.87 0.33
N PRO A 201 -4.26 -1.49 0.40
CA PRO A 201 -3.84 -0.10 0.42
C PRO A 201 -4.02 0.48 -0.99
N LEU A 202 -5.18 1.09 -1.26
CA LEU A 202 -5.47 1.66 -2.57
C LEU A 202 -4.93 3.08 -2.68
N ARG A 203 -4.96 3.87 -1.59
CA ARG A 203 -4.47 5.26 -1.62
C ARG A 203 -2.98 5.37 -1.93
N ILE A 204 -2.18 4.34 -1.62
CA ILE A 204 -0.74 4.34 -1.93
C ILE A 204 -0.49 4.33 -3.45
N LEU A 205 -1.45 3.86 -4.24
CA LEU A 205 -1.37 3.87 -5.71
C LEU A 205 -1.47 5.28 -6.31
N ALA A 206 -1.93 6.27 -5.54
CA ALA A 206 -1.97 7.68 -5.92
C ALA A 206 -0.71 8.46 -5.51
N LEU A 207 0.13 7.89 -4.62
CA LEU A 207 1.34 8.52 -4.10
C LEU A 207 2.28 8.99 -5.23
N GLY A 208 2.75 10.23 -5.16
CA GLY A 208 3.70 10.80 -6.10
C GLY A 208 3.15 11.09 -7.49
N LYS A 209 1.83 11.02 -7.68
CA LYS A 209 1.13 11.38 -8.92
C LYS A 209 0.53 12.78 -8.84
N GLN A 210 0.27 13.41 -9.98
CA GLN A 210 -0.49 14.65 -10.04
C GLN A 210 -1.99 14.38 -9.81
N ALA A 211 -2.71 15.35 -9.26
CA ALA A 211 -4.14 15.22 -8.91
C ALA A 211 -5.04 14.71 -10.06
N ALA A 212 -4.69 15.00 -11.32
CA ALA A 212 -5.42 14.61 -12.51
C ALA A 212 -4.93 13.29 -13.16
N ASP A 213 -3.82 12.70 -12.69
CA ASP A 213 -3.26 11.47 -13.25
C ASP A 213 -4.18 10.28 -13.00
N GLN A 214 -4.29 9.37 -13.97
CA GLN A 214 -5.12 8.18 -13.85
C GLN A 214 -4.37 7.07 -13.09
N VAL A 215 -5.03 6.51 -12.08
CA VAL A 215 -4.62 5.30 -11.35
C VAL A 215 -5.39 4.12 -11.93
N ASN A 216 -4.67 3.08 -12.35
CA ASN A 216 -5.22 1.88 -12.96
C ASN A 216 -4.66 0.63 -12.25
N ALA A 217 -5.53 -0.16 -11.62
CA ALA A 217 -5.15 -1.41 -10.97
C ALA A 217 -6.27 -2.46 -11.04
N ASP A 218 -5.90 -3.73 -11.10
CA ASP A 218 -6.82 -4.87 -10.92
C ASP A 218 -6.53 -5.52 -9.55
N VAL A 219 -7.57 -5.63 -8.72
CA VAL A 219 -7.49 -6.17 -7.36
C VAL A 219 -8.35 -7.43 -7.27
N PHE A 220 -7.71 -8.56 -7.02
CA PHE A 220 -8.35 -9.84 -6.75
C PHE A 220 -8.48 -10.07 -5.26
N LEU A 221 -9.65 -10.52 -4.82
CA LEU A 221 -9.84 -11.08 -3.48
C LEU A 221 -10.18 -12.56 -3.61
N LEU A 222 -9.59 -13.40 -2.76
CA LEU A 222 -9.91 -14.82 -2.67
C LEU A 222 -10.17 -15.16 -1.19
N THR A 223 -11.44 -15.32 -0.84
CA THR A 223 -11.90 -15.41 0.56
C THR A 223 -12.74 -16.67 0.77
N ASP A 224 -12.79 -17.24 1.98
CA ASP A 224 -13.58 -18.46 2.27
C ASP A 224 -15.08 -18.36 1.96
N ARG A 225 -15.59 -17.14 1.80
CA ARG A 225 -16.99 -16.78 1.55
C ARG A 225 -17.08 -15.44 0.81
N THR A 226 -18.26 -15.10 0.30
CA THR A 226 -18.55 -13.77 -0.27
C THR A 226 -18.22 -12.67 0.74
N PRO A 227 -17.31 -11.73 0.44
CA PRO A 227 -16.91 -10.69 1.38
C PRO A 227 -17.84 -9.49 1.36
N ASN A 228 -17.94 -8.76 2.48
CA ASN A 228 -18.50 -7.41 2.51
C ASN A 228 -17.38 -6.38 2.32
N LEU A 229 -17.61 -5.36 1.50
CA LEU A 229 -16.58 -4.43 1.03
C LEU A 229 -16.85 -3.00 1.50
N LEU A 230 -15.81 -2.30 1.94
CA LEU A 230 -15.86 -0.88 2.27
C LEU A 230 -14.64 -0.13 1.72
N PRO A 231 -14.81 0.84 0.81
CA PRO A 231 -16.07 1.16 0.14
C PRO A 231 -16.56 0.00 -0.74
N GLY A 232 -17.88 -0.09 -0.89
CA GLY A 232 -18.47 -0.90 -1.96
C GLY A 232 -18.21 -0.31 -3.35
N PRO A 233 -18.61 -1.01 -4.42
CA PRO A 233 -18.38 -0.58 -5.80
C PRO A 233 -18.95 0.82 -6.07
N ARG A 234 -18.15 1.67 -6.72
CA ARG A 234 -18.42 3.11 -6.90
C ARG A 234 -17.70 3.66 -8.14
N ALA A 235 -17.95 4.92 -8.49
CA ALA A 235 -17.12 5.62 -9.46
C ALA A 235 -15.63 5.53 -9.06
N GLY A 236 -14.78 5.08 -9.98
CA GLY A 236 -13.36 4.81 -9.74
C GLY A 236 -13.00 3.43 -9.17
N LEU A 237 -13.98 2.64 -8.71
CA LEU A 237 -13.80 1.28 -8.17
C LEU A 237 -14.93 0.35 -8.64
N GLY A 238 -14.76 -0.26 -9.81
CA GLY A 238 -15.76 -1.13 -10.42
C GLY A 238 -15.64 -2.60 -9.99
N LEU A 239 -16.77 -3.26 -9.74
CA LEU A 239 -16.84 -4.72 -9.56
C LEU A 239 -16.96 -5.41 -10.92
N LEU A 240 -16.00 -6.27 -11.26
CA LEU A 240 -15.95 -6.97 -12.56
C LEU A 240 -16.24 -8.47 -12.45
N HIS A 241 -16.01 -9.07 -11.28
CA HIS A 241 -16.29 -10.48 -11.03
C HIS A 241 -16.62 -10.68 -9.54
N SER A 242 -17.59 -11.55 -9.23
CA SER A 242 -17.91 -11.99 -7.87
C SER A 242 -18.67 -13.33 -7.94
N ALA A 243 -18.00 -14.43 -7.66
CA ALA A 243 -18.57 -15.78 -7.73
C ALA A 243 -17.81 -16.76 -6.84
N ALA A 244 -18.36 -17.97 -6.63
CA ALA A 244 -17.56 -19.09 -6.14
C ALA A 244 -16.43 -19.40 -7.14
N ALA A 245 -15.21 -19.57 -6.65
CA ALA A 245 -14.06 -19.94 -7.45
C ALA A 245 -14.22 -21.37 -7.99
N THR A 246 -13.79 -21.61 -9.23
CA THR A 246 -13.91 -22.95 -9.84
C THR A 246 -12.88 -23.93 -9.25
N ASP A 247 -13.23 -25.21 -9.15
CA ASP A 247 -12.29 -26.27 -8.73
C ASP A 247 -11.03 -26.27 -9.59
N LEU A 248 -11.18 -26.01 -10.90
CA LEU A 248 -10.08 -25.89 -11.84
C LEU A 248 -9.15 -24.71 -11.45
N LEU A 249 -9.69 -23.50 -11.26
CA LEU A 249 -8.90 -22.37 -10.79
C LEU A 249 -8.17 -22.67 -9.48
N LEU A 250 -8.86 -23.24 -8.49
CA LEU A 250 -8.25 -23.48 -7.18
C LEU A 250 -7.18 -24.57 -7.24
N ASN A 251 -7.33 -25.58 -8.10
CA ASN A 251 -6.30 -26.58 -8.36
C ASN A 251 -5.11 -26.00 -9.14
N ASP A 252 -5.37 -25.15 -10.14
CA ASP A 252 -4.35 -24.42 -10.88
C ASP A 252 -3.53 -23.56 -9.91
N LEU A 253 -4.17 -22.70 -9.12
CA LEU A 253 -3.49 -21.82 -8.16
C LEU A 253 -2.68 -22.60 -7.11
N ARG A 254 -3.17 -23.75 -6.62
CA ARG A 254 -2.39 -24.63 -5.72
C ARG A 254 -1.15 -25.25 -6.35
N ALA A 255 -1.11 -25.39 -7.68
CA ALA A 255 -0.01 -26.00 -8.41
C ALA A 255 1.11 -25.00 -8.76
N ASP A 256 0.95 -23.71 -8.43
CA ASP A 256 1.96 -22.68 -8.62
C ASP A 256 2.96 -22.59 -7.44
N GLU A 257 4.14 -22.03 -7.69
CA GLU A 257 5.26 -21.98 -6.74
C GLU A 257 4.89 -21.21 -5.47
N GLY A 258 5.00 -21.85 -4.30
CA GLY A 258 4.65 -21.24 -3.00
C GLY A 258 3.16 -21.11 -2.71
N MET A 259 2.28 -21.54 -3.61
CA MET A 259 0.82 -21.28 -3.54
C MET A 259 -0.03 -22.45 -3.03
N ALA A 260 0.60 -23.53 -2.54
CA ALA A 260 -0.08 -24.73 -2.03
C ALA A 260 -1.03 -24.50 -0.84
N TRP A 261 -0.98 -23.32 -0.21
CA TRP A 261 -1.89 -22.88 0.86
C TRP A 261 -3.31 -22.55 0.36
N VAL A 262 -3.52 -22.35 -0.95
CA VAL A 262 -4.81 -21.89 -1.51
C VAL A 262 -5.95 -22.86 -1.15
N PRO A 263 -7.03 -22.39 -0.49
CA PRO A 263 -8.05 -23.25 0.10
C PRO A 263 -8.86 -24.05 -0.92
N ARG A 264 -9.39 -25.21 -0.49
CA ARG A 264 -10.12 -26.14 -1.36
C ARG A 264 -11.37 -25.53 -2.00
N ASN A 265 -12.04 -24.62 -1.30
CA ASN A 265 -13.16 -23.83 -1.79
C ASN A 265 -12.87 -22.36 -1.49
N ALA A 266 -13.33 -21.43 -2.32
CA ALA A 266 -13.24 -20.00 -2.06
C ALA A 266 -14.28 -19.21 -2.88
N TRP A 267 -14.44 -17.94 -2.56
CA TRP A 267 -15.11 -16.93 -3.34
C TRP A 267 -14.07 -16.04 -4.03
N LEU A 268 -14.16 -15.90 -5.36
CA LEU A 268 -13.33 -15.01 -6.15
C LEU A 268 -14.06 -13.67 -6.38
N THR A 269 -13.38 -12.57 -6.07
CA THR A 269 -13.82 -11.20 -6.40
C THR A 269 -12.76 -10.53 -7.26
N LYS A 270 -13.18 -9.78 -8.29
CA LYS A 270 -12.32 -8.83 -9.01
C LYS A 270 -12.89 -7.43 -8.96
N LEU A 271 -12.10 -6.50 -8.42
CA LEU A 271 -12.32 -5.07 -8.46
C LEU A 271 -11.32 -4.43 -9.44
N ARG A 272 -11.73 -3.35 -10.09
CA ARG A 272 -10.86 -2.52 -10.94
C ARG A 272 -10.86 -1.09 -10.42
N VAL A 273 -9.68 -0.60 -10.07
CA VAL A 273 -9.42 0.82 -9.84
C VAL A 273 -9.22 1.48 -11.21
N ASP A 274 -10.01 2.50 -11.49
CA ASP A 274 -9.90 3.35 -12.69
C ASP A 274 -10.33 4.78 -12.31
N ALA A 275 -9.51 5.42 -11.47
CA ALA A 275 -9.80 6.67 -10.78
C ALA A 275 -8.68 7.70 -11.02
N ARG A 276 -8.94 8.98 -10.78
CA ARG A 276 -7.85 9.97 -10.68
C ARG A 276 -7.13 9.83 -9.34
N ALA A 277 -5.86 10.21 -9.27
CA ALA A 277 -5.09 10.21 -8.04
C ALA A 277 -5.79 11.00 -6.91
N ALA A 278 -6.38 12.16 -7.21
CA ALA A 278 -7.11 12.95 -6.22
C ALA A 278 -8.44 12.34 -5.72
N ASP A 279 -9.03 11.40 -6.47
CA ASP A 279 -10.27 10.72 -6.07
C ASP A 279 -10.00 9.49 -5.17
N LEU A 280 -8.77 8.95 -5.21
CA LEU A 280 -8.35 7.72 -4.54
C LEU A 280 -7.84 7.98 -3.11
N THR A 281 -8.68 8.61 -2.30
CA THR A 281 -8.38 9.07 -0.92
C THR A 281 -8.59 8.01 0.17
N TYR A 282 -8.94 6.78 -0.22
CA TYR A 282 -9.41 5.70 0.63
C TYR A 282 -8.71 4.38 0.31
N ASP A 283 -8.84 3.42 1.23
CA ASP A 283 -8.39 2.04 1.06
C ASP A 283 -9.60 1.09 1.00
N LEU A 284 -9.37 -0.17 0.67
CA LEU A 284 -10.39 -1.21 0.70
C LEU A 284 -10.28 -2.04 1.98
N ALA A 285 -11.26 -1.90 2.87
CA ALA A 285 -11.50 -2.87 3.94
C ALA A 285 -12.42 -3.99 3.44
N VAL A 286 -12.11 -5.21 3.86
CA VAL A 286 -12.81 -6.43 3.44
C VAL A 286 -13.21 -7.20 4.69
N ASP A 287 -14.51 -7.38 4.94
CA ASP A 287 -15.00 -8.38 5.89
C ASP A 287 -15.09 -9.73 5.19
N ALA A 288 -14.06 -10.54 5.40
CA ALA A 288 -14.01 -11.94 4.96
C ALA A 288 -14.59 -12.89 6.02
N SER A 289 -14.69 -12.46 7.29
CA SER A 289 -15.29 -13.26 8.36
C SER A 289 -16.78 -13.55 8.17
N GLY A 290 -17.49 -12.68 7.45
CA GLY A 290 -18.94 -12.73 7.28
C GLY A 290 -19.70 -12.08 8.45
N SER A 291 -19.06 -11.14 9.15
CA SER A 291 -19.67 -10.34 10.21
C SER A 291 -20.69 -9.31 9.70
N GLY A 292 -20.61 -8.96 8.41
CA GLY A 292 -21.36 -7.86 7.80
C GLY A 292 -20.72 -6.48 8.01
N MET A 293 -19.58 -6.40 8.71
CA MET A 293 -19.03 -5.14 9.25
C MET A 293 -17.56 -4.89 8.86
N PRO A 294 -17.28 -4.57 7.58
CA PRO A 294 -15.94 -4.15 7.15
C PRO A 294 -15.49 -2.86 7.86
N SER A 295 -14.22 -2.83 8.29
CA SER A 295 -13.70 -1.78 9.18
C SER A 295 -13.54 -0.41 8.50
N ARG A 296 -14.23 0.61 9.02
CA ARG A 296 -14.13 2.00 8.57
C ARG A 296 -12.75 2.61 8.75
N VAL A 297 -12.01 2.16 9.78
CA VAL A 297 -10.61 2.55 10.00
C VAL A 297 -9.70 1.91 8.95
N ALA A 298 -9.87 0.62 8.66
CA ALA A 298 -9.09 -0.06 7.62
C ALA A 298 -9.35 0.54 6.22
N ALA A 299 -10.57 0.98 5.93
CA ALA A 299 -10.91 1.71 4.70
C ALA A 299 -10.38 3.16 4.67
N GLY A 300 -9.84 3.67 5.78
CA GLY A 300 -9.31 5.03 5.89
C GLY A 300 -10.37 6.12 6.01
N PHE A 301 -11.64 5.79 6.28
CA PHE A 301 -12.71 6.77 6.46
C PHE A 301 -12.78 7.33 7.89
N ASP A 302 -12.35 6.54 8.88
CA ASP A 302 -12.33 6.92 10.29
C ASP A 302 -10.90 6.87 10.83
N ALA A 303 -10.57 7.75 11.78
CA ALA A 303 -9.30 7.66 12.50
C ALA A 303 -9.30 6.43 13.44
N PRO A 304 -8.16 5.75 13.62
CA PRO A 304 -8.02 4.74 14.66
C PRO A 304 -8.24 5.36 16.04
N ALA A 305 -8.80 4.57 16.97
CA ALA A 305 -8.94 5.01 18.35
C ALA A 305 -7.57 5.38 18.93
N ALA A 306 -7.49 6.53 19.61
CA ALA A 306 -6.27 6.93 20.28
C ALA A 306 -5.84 5.84 21.28
N PRO A 307 -4.54 5.52 21.40
CA PRO A 307 -4.06 4.64 22.45
C PRO A 307 -4.57 5.16 23.79
N VAL A 308 -5.26 4.30 24.55
CA VAL A 308 -5.65 4.63 25.92
C VAL A 308 -4.36 4.78 26.71
N ALA A 309 -3.97 6.03 26.97
CA ALA A 309 -2.86 6.32 27.85
C ALA A 309 -3.12 5.57 29.17
N PRO A 310 -2.12 4.87 29.75
CA PRO A 310 -2.26 4.34 31.10
C PRO A 310 -2.75 5.48 31.99
N LEU A 311 -3.80 5.24 32.80
CA LEU A 311 -4.11 6.16 33.88
C LEU A 311 -2.87 6.24 34.75
N ASP A 312 -2.20 7.39 34.74
CA ASP A 312 -0.96 7.60 35.48
C ASP A 312 -1.17 7.12 36.92
N ALA A 313 -0.43 6.08 37.30
CA ALA A 313 -0.49 5.56 38.65
C ALA A 313 -0.14 6.73 39.58
N PRO A 314 -1.05 7.15 40.48
CA PRO A 314 -0.88 8.38 41.24
C PRO A 314 0.47 8.30 41.96
N PRO A 315 1.35 9.31 41.78
CA PRO A 315 2.76 9.16 42.12
C PRO A 315 2.89 8.83 43.60
N PRO A 316 3.93 8.08 44.03
CA PRO A 316 3.93 7.41 45.35
C PRO A 316 3.87 8.34 46.59
N TRP A 317 3.93 9.66 46.41
CA TRP A 317 3.69 10.69 47.44
C TRP A 317 2.22 11.16 47.54
N ALA A 318 1.33 10.72 46.66
CA ALA A 318 -0.09 11.11 46.62
C ALA A 318 -0.93 10.82 47.87
N PRO A 319 -0.70 9.77 48.71
CA PRO A 319 -1.59 9.50 49.85
C PRO A 319 -1.39 10.42 51.07
N VAL A 320 -0.57 11.47 50.97
CA VAL A 320 -0.22 12.35 52.12
C VAL A 320 -1.21 13.51 52.34
N THR A 321 -1.94 13.96 51.30
CA THR A 321 -2.73 15.20 51.35
C THR A 321 -4.04 15.13 52.13
N LEU A 322 -4.62 13.95 52.37
CA LEU A 322 -5.84 13.81 53.17
C LEU A 322 -5.59 13.75 54.69
N ALA A 323 -4.39 13.38 55.13
CA ALA A 323 -4.09 13.20 56.56
C ALA A 323 -3.92 14.53 57.31
N THR A 324 -3.33 15.54 56.67
CA THR A 324 -3.05 16.85 57.27
C THR A 324 -4.32 17.67 57.54
N ALA A 325 -5.36 17.50 56.71
CA ALA A 325 -6.65 18.18 56.88
C ALA A 325 -7.35 17.80 58.20
N LEU A 326 -7.31 16.52 58.58
CA LEU A 326 -7.95 16.01 59.81
C LEU A 326 -7.18 16.40 61.09
N LEU A 327 -5.85 16.46 61.02
CA LEU A 327 -5.00 16.91 62.13
C LEU A 327 -5.16 18.41 62.42
N GLY A 328 -5.30 19.25 61.38
CA GLY A 328 -5.55 20.69 61.57
C GLY A 328 -6.87 20.98 62.29
N VAL A 329 -7.95 20.28 61.91
CA VAL A 329 -9.29 20.46 62.51
C VAL A 329 -9.34 20.03 63.97
N THR A 330 -8.68 18.91 64.32
CA THR A 330 -8.67 18.40 65.70
C THR A 330 -7.88 19.30 66.67
N VAL A 331 -6.73 19.85 66.24
CA VAL A 331 -5.96 20.81 67.05
C VAL A 331 -6.72 22.14 67.23
N GLY A 332 -7.37 22.65 66.18
CA GLY A 332 -8.19 23.87 66.27
C GLY A 332 -9.35 23.75 67.26
N LEU A 333 -10.07 22.62 67.24
CA LEU A 333 -11.18 22.34 68.17
C LEU A 333 -10.74 22.17 69.62
N LEU A 334 -9.53 21.66 69.88
CA LEU A 334 -8.97 21.57 71.24
C LEU A 334 -8.56 22.94 71.80
N LEU A 335 -7.90 23.77 71.00
CA LEU A 335 -7.48 25.13 71.41
C LEU A 335 -8.65 26.10 71.61
N ALA A 336 -9.76 25.92 70.88
CA ALA A 336 -10.98 26.68 71.11
C ALA A 336 -11.62 26.36 72.47
N ARG A 337 -11.44 25.13 72.97
CA ARG A 337 -12.10 24.61 74.18
C ARG A 337 -11.36 24.92 75.49
N SER A 338 -10.13 25.44 75.41
CA SER A 338 -9.31 25.86 76.57
C SER A 338 -9.31 27.38 76.80
N ARG A 339 -10.33 28.08 76.28
CA ARG A 339 -10.54 29.54 76.41
C ARG A 339 -12.01 29.88 76.71
N SER A 340 -12.67 29.01 77.45
CA SER A 340 -14.05 29.14 77.96
C SER A 340 -14.07 28.81 79.44
#